data_AF-A0A2D6JDX1-F1
#
_entry.id   AF-A0A2D6JDX1-F1
#
_cell.length_a   1.000
_cell.length_b   1.000
_cell.length_c   1.000
_cell.angle_alpha   90.00
_cell.angle_beta   90.00
_cell.angle_gamma   90.00
#
_symmetry.space_group_name_H-M   'P 1'
#
loop_
_entity.id
_entity.type
_entity.pdbx_description
1 polymer ?
#
loop_
_entity_poly.entity_id
_entity_poly.type
_entity_poly.pdbx_seq_one_letter_code
_entity_poly.pdbx_strand_id
1 'polypeptide(L)'
;MSFLDTLNDLDKSPTTTGSLIKAFCKNFNITQKKIAHLTGIQESNLSAICNDKPEAVLTVDNAKRIAAVIGVHPSAILFPNGEYTKDKEIIRIEKAARKLLKRA
;
A
#
# COMPACT_ATOMS: atom_id res chain seq x y z
N MET A 1 -17.79 22.12 -1.48
CA MET A 1 -17.31 20.75 -1.76
C MET A 1 -16.11 20.86 -2.69
N SER A 2 -14.97 20.31 -2.27
CA SER A 2 -13.80 20.14 -3.13
C SER A 2 -14.05 19.02 -4.14
N PHE A 3 -13.41 19.10 -5.31
CA PHE A 3 -13.42 18.02 -6.30
C PHE A 3 -12.95 16.68 -5.70
N LEU A 4 -11.99 16.73 -4.77
CA LEU A 4 -11.51 15.55 -4.03
C LEU A 4 -12.60 14.95 -3.12
N ASP A 5 -13.45 15.79 -2.52
CA ASP A 5 -14.57 15.32 -1.70
C ASP A 5 -15.61 14.59 -2.57
N THR A 6 -15.86 15.11 -3.77
CA THR A 6 -16.81 14.50 -4.73
C THR A 6 -16.31 13.16 -5.25
N LEU A 7 -15.00 13.01 -5.47
CA LEU A 7 -14.39 11.73 -5.87
C LEU A 7 -14.45 10.69 -4.75
N ASN A 8 -14.20 11.09 -3.50
CA ASN A 8 -14.33 10.20 -2.35
C ASN A 8 -15.79 9.76 -2.08
N ASP A 9 -16.77 10.58 -2.44
CA ASP A 9 -18.19 10.21 -2.33
C ASP A 9 -18.63 9.22 -3.44
N LEU A 10 -17.95 9.20 -4.59
CA LEU A 10 -18.25 8.34 -5.73
C LEU A 10 -17.70 6.91 -5.58
N ASP A 11 -16.54 6.75 -4.92
CA ASP A 11 -15.96 5.45 -4.59
C ASP A 11 -15.53 5.43 -3.12
N LYS A 12 -16.36 4.80 -2.29
CA LYS A 12 -16.11 4.65 -0.85
C LYS A 12 -15.21 3.47 -0.51
N SER A 13 -14.74 2.72 -1.52
CA SER A 13 -13.87 1.59 -1.26
C SER A 13 -12.50 2.07 -0.76
N PRO A 14 -11.93 1.47 0.30
CA PRO A 14 -10.61 1.87 0.77
C PRO A 14 -9.60 1.67 -0.36
N THR A 15 -8.79 2.69 -0.67
CA THR A 15 -7.68 2.49 -1.61
C THR A 15 -6.65 1.60 -0.92
N THR A 16 -6.54 0.35 -1.38
CA THR A 16 -5.51 -0.60 -0.94
C THR A 16 -4.37 -0.66 -1.94
N THR A 17 -3.21 -1.16 -1.51
CA THR A 17 -2.09 -1.43 -2.42
C THR A 17 -2.52 -2.34 -3.56
N GLY A 18 -3.35 -3.36 -3.26
CA GLY A 18 -3.84 -4.27 -4.28
C GLY A 18 -4.76 -3.60 -5.29
N SER A 19 -5.66 -2.72 -4.84
CA SER A 19 -6.53 -1.93 -5.72
C SER A 19 -5.72 -1.02 -6.66
N LEU A 20 -4.64 -0.40 -6.17
CA LEU A 20 -3.78 0.49 -6.94
C LEU A 20 -3.04 -0.25 -8.06
N ILE A 21 -2.48 -1.43 -7.74
CA ILE A 21 -1.82 -2.29 -8.74
C ILE A 21 -2.82 -2.80 -9.78
N LYS A 22 -4.02 -3.21 -9.35
CA LYS A 22 -5.09 -3.68 -10.27
C LYS A 22 -5.58 -2.57 -11.19
N ALA A 23 -5.75 -1.35 -10.68
CA ALA A 23 -6.11 -0.18 -11.47
C ALA A 23 -5.04 0.12 -12.52
N PHE A 24 -3.76 0.08 -12.15
CA PHE A 24 -2.65 0.22 -13.09
C PHE A 24 -2.69 -0.86 -14.19
N CYS A 25 -2.86 -2.12 -13.81
CA CYS A 25 -2.98 -3.23 -14.77
C CYS A 25 -4.11 -2.99 -15.78
N LYS A 26 -5.29 -2.57 -15.30
CA LYS A 26 -6.46 -2.29 -16.13
C LYS A 26 -6.23 -1.10 -17.06
N ASN A 27 -5.65 -0.02 -16.56
CA ASN A 27 -5.45 1.21 -17.33
C ASN A 27 -4.42 1.05 -18.46
N PHE A 28 -3.38 0.25 -18.24
CA PHE A 28 -2.29 0.07 -19.19
C PHE A 28 -2.34 -1.28 -19.94
N ASN A 29 -3.38 -2.08 -19.72
CA ASN A 29 -3.52 -3.43 -20.28
C ASN A 29 -2.30 -4.34 -20.00
N ILE A 30 -1.77 -4.25 -18.78
CA ILE A 30 -0.62 -5.02 -18.30
C ILE A 30 -1.13 -6.11 -17.34
N THR A 31 -0.55 -7.31 -17.40
CA THR A 31 -0.90 -8.41 -16.49
C THR A 31 -0.08 -8.35 -15.19
N GLN A 32 -0.64 -8.84 -14.08
CA GLN A 32 0.11 -9.01 -12.83
C GLN A 32 1.35 -9.88 -13.04
N LYS A 33 1.25 -10.94 -13.86
CA LYS A 33 2.39 -11.78 -14.25
C LYS A 33 3.54 -10.98 -14.87
N LYS A 34 3.23 -9.99 -15.73
CA LYS A 34 4.25 -9.13 -16.31
C LYS A 34 4.91 -8.22 -15.26
N ILE A 35 4.14 -7.70 -14.31
CA ILE A 35 4.67 -6.91 -13.19
C ILE A 35 5.58 -7.79 -12.31
N ALA A 36 5.17 -9.02 -11.99
CA ALA A 36 5.98 -9.96 -11.23
C ALA A 36 7.33 -10.23 -11.93
N HIS A 37 7.29 -10.50 -13.24
CA HIS A 37 8.48 -10.67 -14.05
C HIS A 37 9.39 -9.42 -14.05
N LEU A 38 8.84 -8.21 -14.18
CA LEU A 38 9.64 -6.98 -14.20
C LEU A 38 10.28 -6.66 -12.84
N THR A 39 9.55 -6.92 -11.75
CA THR A 39 9.99 -6.61 -10.40
C THR A 39 10.89 -7.71 -9.81
N GLY A 40 10.81 -8.94 -10.32
CA GLY A 40 11.41 -10.12 -9.71
C GLY A 40 10.68 -10.62 -8.47
N ILE A 41 9.48 -10.08 -8.17
CA ILE A 41 8.63 -10.56 -7.08
C ILE A 41 7.97 -11.86 -7.52
N GLN A 42 7.90 -12.85 -6.63
CA GLN A 42 7.20 -14.11 -6.93
C GLN A 42 5.74 -13.85 -7.32
N GLU A 43 5.26 -14.50 -8.39
CA GLU A 43 3.90 -14.31 -8.89
C GLU A 43 2.82 -14.57 -7.82
N SER A 44 3.04 -15.59 -6.98
CA SER A 44 2.17 -15.91 -5.83
C SER A 44 2.09 -14.77 -4.82
N ASN A 45 3.24 -14.18 -4.45
CA ASN A 45 3.28 -13.05 -3.53
C ASN A 45 2.67 -11.80 -4.15
N LEU A 46 2.94 -11.50 -5.43
CA LEU A 46 2.32 -10.35 -6.09
C LEU A 46 0.79 -10.52 -6.17
N SER A 47 0.30 -11.73 -6.45
CA SER A 47 -1.13 -12.03 -6.42
C SER A 47 -1.72 -11.85 -5.01
N ALA A 48 -1.02 -12.29 -3.96
CA ALA A 48 -1.43 -12.09 -2.57
C ALA A 48 -1.53 -10.59 -2.23
N ILE A 49 -0.53 -9.78 -2.62
CA ILE A 49 -0.55 -8.32 -2.48
C ILE A 49 -1.73 -7.70 -3.23
N CYS A 50 -1.96 -8.11 -4.49
CA CYS A 50 -3.05 -7.60 -5.30
C CYS A 50 -4.44 -7.90 -4.72
N ASN A 51 -4.55 -8.95 -3.91
CA ASN A 51 -5.80 -9.41 -3.32
C ASN A 51 -5.88 -9.13 -1.82
N ASP A 52 -5.00 -8.28 -1.28
CA ASP A 52 -4.97 -7.85 0.12
C ASP A 52 -5.01 -9.04 1.11
N LYS A 53 -4.27 -10.11 0.76
CA LYS A 53 -4.23 -11.35 1.54
C LYS A 53 -3.37 -11.20 2.80
N PRO A 54 -3.75 -11.81 3.94
CA PRO A 54 -2.95 -11.76 5.18
C PRO A 54 -1.51 -12.27 5.02
N GLU A 55 -1.29 -13.26 4.16
CA GLU A 55 0.01 -13.84 3.85
C GLU A 55 0.88 -12.99 2.90
N ALA A 56 0.37 -11.86 2.41
CA ALA A 56 1.09 -10.98 1.49
C ALA A 56 2.32 -10.37 2.16
N VAL A 57 3.48 -10.53 1.52
CA VAL A 57 4.75 -9.98 2.00
C VAL A 57 5.08 -8.71 1.23
N LEU A 58 4.64 -7.56 1.76
CA LEU A 58 4.94 -6.23 1.23
C LEU A 58 6.08 -5.57 2.02
N THR A 59 7.32 -5.91 1.66
CA THR A 59 8.51 -5.23 2.21
C THR A 59 8.72 -3.87 1.55
N VAL A 60 9.56 -3.03 2.17
CA VAL A 60 10.01 -1.77 1.57
C VAL A 60 10.69 -1.98 0.21
N ASP A 61 11.46 -3.07 0.05
CA ASP A 61 12.10 -3.39 -1.24
C ASP A 61 11.07 -3.77 -2.31
N ASN A 62 10.09 -4.62 -1.98
CA ASN A 62 8.99 -4.95 -2.89
C ASN A 62 8.21 -3.70 -3.28
N ALA A 63 7.93 -2.82 -2.33
CA ALA A 63 7.26 -1.56 -2.58
C ALA A 63 8.05 -0.65 -3.53
N LYS A 64 9.37 -0.52 -3.37
CA LYS A 64 10.23 0.23 -4.29
C LYS A 64 10.17 -0.31 -5.72
N ARG A 65 10.24 -1.65 -5.87
CA ARG A 65 10.18 -2.31 -7.19
C ARG A 65 8.84 -2.09 -7.87
N ILE A 66 7.74 -2.28 -7.15
CA ILE A 66 6.38 -2.03 -7.65
C ILE A 66 6.22 -0.56 -8.03
N ALA A 67 6.66 0.36 -7.16
CA ALA A 67 6.58 1.80 -7.39
C ALA A 67 7.36 2.23 -8.63
N ALA A 68 8.52 1.63 -8.91
CA ALA A 68 9.29 1.88 -10.12
C ALA A 68 8.55 1.47 -11.40
N VAL A 69 7.77 0.38 -11.36
CA VAL A 69 6.94 -0.05 -12.50
C VAL A 69 5.75 0.89 -12.70
N ILE A 70 5.13 1.34 -11.60
CA ILE A 70 3.92 2.17 -11.64
C ILE A 70 4.24 3.65 -11.89
N GLY A 71 5.45 4.10 -11.57
CA GLY A 71 5.86 5.50 -11.71
C GLY A 71 5.42 6.40 -10.55
N VAL A 72 5.39 5.87 -9.32
CA VAL A 72 4.98 6.60 -8.12
C VAL A 72 6.06 6.54 -7.03
N HIS A 73 5.92 7.34 -5.97
CA HIS A 73 6.78 7.21 -4.81
C HIS A 73 6.45 5.94 -4.01
N PRO A 74 7.42 5.19 -3.44
CA PRO A 74 7.16 3.94 -2.71
C PRO A 74 6.19 4.08 -1.53
N SER A 75 6.06 5.26 -0.94
CA SER A 75 5.08 5.52 0.12
C SER A 75 3.64 5.34 -0.35
N ALA A 76 3.33 5.59 -1.63
CA ALA A 76 2.00 5.37 -2.18
C ALA A 76 1.64 3.86 -2.28
N ILE A 77 2.66 3.00 -2.33
CA ILE A 77 2.47 1.54 -2.32
C ILE A 77 2.32 1.03 -0.88
N LEU A 78 3.11 1.56 0.06
CA LEU A 78 3.07 1.14 1.46
C LEU A 78 1.87 1.72 2.24
N PHE A 79 1.51 2.96 1.93
CA PHE A 79 0.48 3.75 2.60
C PHE A 79 -0.41 4.42 1.55
N PRO A 80 -1.25 3.64 0.84
CA PRO A 80 -2.08 4.15 -0.25
C PRO A 80 -3.02 5.30 0.17
N ASN A 81 -3.41 5.35 1.45
CA ASN A 81 -4.23 6.45 2.01
C ASN A 81 -3.41 7.46 2.83
N GLY A 82 -2.07 7.39 2.79
CA GLY A 82 -1.18 8.21 3.63
C GLY A 82 -1.20 7.84 5.13
N GLU A 83 -2.08 6.93 5.52
CA GLU A 83 -2.22 6.43 6.88
C GLU A 83 -1.78 4.97 6.98
N TYR A 84 -1.46 4.55 8.21
CA TYR A 84 -1.19 3.17 8.55
C TYR A 84 -2.04 2.76 9.75
N THR A 85 -2.54 1.53 9.72
CA THR A 85 -3.33 1.01 10.83
C THR A 85 -2.42 0.75 12.03
N LYS A 86 -2.76 1.35 13.18
CA LYS A 86 -2.05 1.12 14.43
C LYS A 86 -2.69 -0.06 15.14
N ASP A 87 -1.98 -1.17 15.20
CA ASP A 87 -2.38 -2.28 16.05
C ASP A 87 -2.14 -1.96 17.55
N LYS A 88 -2.53 -2.91 18.40
CA LYS A 88 -2.37 -2.78 19.87
C LYS A 88 -0.90 -2.61 20.29
N GLU A 89 0.03 -3.17 19.53
CA GLU A 89 1.46 -3.12 19.82
C GLU A 89 2.04 -1.73 19.50
N ILE A 90 1.76 -1.21 18.30
CA ILE A 90 2.11 0.16 17.91
C ILE A 90 1.55 1.17 18.91
N ILE A 91 0.27 1.03 19.29
CA ILE A 91 -0.36 1.91 20.29
C ILE A 91 0.38 1.83 21.64
N ARG A 92 0.82 0.63 22.04
CA ARG A 92 1.58 0.43 23.28
C ARG A 92 2.95 1.12 23.21
N ILE A 93 3.66 1.01 22.09
CA ILE A 93 4.95 1.67 21.86
C ILE A 93 4.79 3.20 21.94
N GLU A 94 3.78 3.77 21.28
CA GLU A 94 3.51 5.21 21.33
C GLU A 94 3.20 5.71 22.74
N LYS A 95 2.47 4.92 23.54
CA LYS A 95 2.19 5.24 24.94
C LYS A 95 3.46 5.23 25.78
N ALA A 96 4.37 4.28 25.53
CA ALA A 96 5.66 4.21 26.22
C ALA A 96 6.56 5.41 25.86
N ALA A 97 6.69 5.72 24.57
CA ALA A 97 7.46 6.88 24.09
C ALA A 97 6.95 8.21 24.70
N ARG A 98 5.63 8.41 24.75
CA ARG A 98 5.03 9.59 25.40
C ARG A 98 5.38 9.72 26.88
N LYS A 99 5.49 8.61 27.62
CA LYS A 99 5.89 8.64 29.04
C LYS A 99 7.36 9.01 29.22
N LEU A 100 8.23 8.63 28.29
CA LEU A 100 9.64 9.01 28.30
C LEU A 100 9.82 10.51 28.04
N LEU A 101 9.17 11.04 27.00
CA LEU A 101 9.29 12.44 26.61
C LEU A 101 8.68 13.42 27.63
N LYS A 102 7.66 13.00 28.40
CA LYS A 102 7.09 13.83 29.49
C LYS A 102 7.97 13.90 30.75
N ARG A 103 9.02 13.08 30.81
CA ARG A 103 9.97 13.02 31.93
C ARG A 103 11.32 13.69 31.60
N ALA A 104 11.50 14.12 30.34
CA ALA A 104 12.62 14.93 29.88
C ALA A 104 12.22 16.41 29.90
#